data_AF-A0A3N4I9Z7-F1
#
_entry.id   AF-A0A3N4I9Z7-F1
#
_cell.length_a   1.000
_cell.length_b   1.000
_cell.length_c   1.000
_cell.angle_alpha   90.00
_cell.angle_beta   90.00
_cell.angle_gamma   90.00
#
_symmetry.space_group_name_H-M   'P 1'
#
loop_
_entity.id
_entity.type
_entity.pdbx_description
1 polymer ?
#
loop_
_entity_poly.entity_id
_entity_poly.type
_entity_poly.pdbx_seq_one_letter_code
_entity_poly.pdbx_strand_id
1 'polypeptide(L)'
;MEHKAVRTTPKTVIGNRSSKKLARRSRLKGNKQLRIHRKNQRRDRRRKAAAVGKDLKAALRAEEGLDPRDIELVMSQADCSRKRAVHALLEHDQDIVNAIMGLYN
;
A
#
# COMPACT_ATOMS: atom_id res chain seq x y z
N MET A 1 61.30 -51.25 18.30
CA MET A 1 60.49 -51.58 17.12
C MET A 1 59.03 -51.63 17.54
N GLU A 2 58.17 -51.14 16.66
CA GLU A 2 56.92 -50.44 16.95
C GLU A 2 55.75 -51.27 17.50
N HIS A 3 54.86 -50.50 18.13
CA HIS A 3 53.56 -50.82 18.68
C HIS A 3 52.54 -51.29 17.63
N LYS A 4 51.73 -52.30 17.93
CA LYS A 4 50.37 -52.44 17.34
C LYS A 4 49.37 -52.95 18.38
N ALA A 5 48.91 -52.05 19.24
CA ALA A 5 47.62 -52.19 19.90
C ALA A 5 46.53 -51.85 18.88
N VAL A 6 45.67 -52.82 18.55
CA VAL A 6 44.48 -52.61 17.72
C VAL A 6 43.51 -51.75 18.53
N ARG A 7 43.56 -50.43 18.32
CA ARG A 7 42.61 -49.48 18.90
C ARG A 7 41.35 -49.46 18.04
N THR A 8 40.32 -50.17 18.48
CA THR A 8 38.97 -50.00 17.96
C THR A 8 38.45 -48.65 18.46
N THR A 9 38.15 -47.72 17.55
CA THR A 9 37.54 -46.44 17.91
C THR A 9 36.03 -46.64 18.11
N PRO A 10 35.43 -46.11 19.19
CA PRO A 10 33.98 -46.08 19.31
C PRO A 10 33.42 -45.08 18.30
N LYS A 11 32.57 -45.54 17.38
CA LYS A 11 31.75 -44.65 16.54
C LYS A 11 30.75 -43.95 17.44
N THR A 12 31.01 -42.70 17.80
CA THR A 12 30.03 -41.84 18.47
C THR A 12 28.84 -41.67 17.55
N VAL A 13 27.73 -42.36 17.83
CA VAL A 13 26.44 -42.13 17.18
C VAL A 13 25.88 -40.83 17.74
N ILE A 14 26.32 -39.70 17.19
CA ILE A 14 25.75 -38.39 17.48
C ILE A 14 24.33 -38.40 16.89
N GLY A 15 23.35 -38.58 17.76
CA GLY A 15 21.94 -38.68 17.38
C GLY A 15 21.47 -37.45 16.60
N ASN A 16 21.02 -37.68 15.36
CA ASN A 16 20.36 -36.71 14.49
C ASN A 16 18.95 -36.30 14.98
N ARG A 17 18.75 -36.10 16.29
CA ARG A 17 17.42 -35.88 16.88
C ARG A 17 16.93 -34.44 16.90
N SER A 18 17.65 -33.46 16.33
CA SER A 18 17.24 -32.05 16.40
C SER A 18 16.96 -31.31 15.08
N SER A 19 17.25 -31.89 13.91
CA SER A 19 17.08 -31.18 12.62
C SER A 19 15.61 -31.10 12.17
N LYS A 20 14.77 -32.10 12.45
CA LYS A 20 13.34 -32.09 12.06
C LYS A 20 12.46 -31.19 12.94
N LYS A 21 12.84 -30.89 14.19
CA LYS A 21 12.05 -30.04 15.10
C LYS A 21 12.29 -28.55 14.87
N LEU A 22 13.49 -28.17 14.41
CA LEU A 22 13.86 -26.78 14.10
C LEU A 22 13.30 -26.31 12.75
N ALA A 23 13.33 -27.18 11.72
CA ALA A 23 12.81 -26.87 10.38
C ALA A 23 11.28 -26.65 10.33
N ARG A 24 10.52 -27.28 11.24
CA ARG A 24 9.06 -27.09 11.34
C ARG A 24 8.68 -25.74 11.94
N ARG A 25 9.48 -25.17 12.86
CA ARG A 25 9.20 -23.88 13.51
C ARG A 25 9.44 -22.68 12.58
N SER A 26 10.37 -22.75 11.62
CA SER A 26 10.63 -21.64 10.69
C SER A 26 9.52 -21.48 9.65
N ARG A 27 8.99 -22.59 9.09
CA ARG A 27 7.91 -22.56 8.09
C ARG A 27 6.60 -21.96 8.62
N LEU A 28 6.25 -22.27 9.87
CA LEU A 28 5.04 -21.74 10.53
C LEU A 28 5.12 -20.23 10.79
N LYS A 29 6.30 -19.70 11.16
CA LYS A 29 6.49 -18.26 11.38
C LYS A 29 6.46 -17.47 10.06
N GLY A 30 7.08 -17.99 9.00
CA GLY A 30 7.05 -17.36 7.67
C GLY A 30 5.63 -17.26 7.08
N ASN A 31 4.83 -18.33 7.20
CA ASN A 31 3.44 -18.33 6.70
C ASN A 31 2.51 -17.38 7.47
N LYS A 32 2.75 -17.13 8.77
CA LYS A 32 1.95 -16.18 9.55
C LYS A 32 2.19 -14.74 9.10
N GLN A 33 3.45 -14.36 8.89
CA GLN A 33 3.85 -13.03 8.41
C GLN A 33 3.26 -12.72 7.02
N LEU A 34 3.35 -13.67 6.09
CA LEU A 34 2.81 -13.52 4.73
C LEU A 34 1.28 -13.32 4.72
N ARG A 35 0.56 -14.02 5.60
CA ARG A 35 -0.90 -13.87 5.75
C ARG A 35 -1.29 -12.50 6.31
N ILE A 36 -0.52 -11.96 7.26
CA ILE A 36 -0.76 -10.63 7.84
C ILE A 36 -0.50 -9.55 6.77
N HIS A 37 0.61 -9.66 6.03
CA HIS A 37 0.96 -8.71 4.97
C HIS A 37 -0.10 -8.68 3.86
N ARG A 38 -0.61 -9.85 3.41
CA ARG A 38 -1.73 -9.91 2.44
C ARG A 38 -3.04 -9.33 2.99
N LYS A 39 -3.32 -9.49 4.29
CA LYS A 39 -4.50 -8.89 4.93
C LYS A 39 -4.39 -7.37 5.02
N ASN A 40 -3.22 -6.84 5.36
CA ASN A 40 -2.98 -5.39 5.40
C ASN A 40 -3.08 -4.78 4.00
N GLN A 41 -2.42 -5.35 2.99
CA GLN A 41 -2.55 -4.88 1.60
C GLN A 41 -4.00 -4.84 1.10
N ARG A 42 -4.82 -5.86 1.44
CA ARG A 42 -6.25 -5.87 1.09
C ARG A 42 -7.03 -4.77 1.81
N ARG A 43 -6.70 -4.48 3.07
CA ARG A 43 -7.32 -3.38 3.84
C ARG A 43 -6.94 -2.02 3.27
N ASP A 44 -5.69 -1.82 2.90
CA ASP A 44 -5.22 -0.54 2.33
C ASP A 44 -5.85 -0.27 0.96
N ARG A 45 -5.93 -1.28 0.09
CA ARG A 45 -6.67 -1.17 -1.18
C ARG A 45 -8.16 -0.87 -0.97
N ARG A 46 -8.79 -1.52 0.00
CA ARG A 46 -10.22 -1.29 0.32
C ARG A 46 -10.47 0.08 0.94
N ARG A 47 -9.55 0.59 1.76
CA ARG A 47 -9.58 1.97 2.28
C ARG A 47 -9.39 2.99 1.16
N LYS A 48 -8.44 2.77 0.25
CA LYS A 48 -8.19 3.63 -0.91
C LYS A 48 -9.41 3.66 -1.85
N ALA A 49 -10.02 2.50 -2.14
CA ALA A 49 -11.25 2.43 -2.93
C ALA A 49 -12.45 3.09 -2.24
N ALA A 50 -12.58 2.96 -0.91
CA ALA A 50 -13.65 3.61 -0.15
C ALA A 50 -13.48 5.14 -0.05
N ALA A 51 -12.23 5.63 0.00
CA ALA A 51 -11.94 7.07 -0.12
C ALA A 51 -12.39 7.59 -1.50
N VAL A 52 -11.95 6.93 -2.58
CA VAL A 52 -12.34 7.28 -3.96
C VAL A 52 -13.87 7.29 -4.15
N GLY A 53 -14.60 6.33 -3.56
CA GLY A 53 -16.06 6.28 -3.65
C GLY A 53 -16.78 7.41 -2.90
N LYS A 54 -16.28 7.81 -1.72
CA LYS A 54 -16.77 9.01 -1.02
C LYS A 54 -16.42 10.28 -1.78
N ASP A 55 -15.28 10.26 -2.45
CA ASP A 55 -14.82 11.39 -3.21
C ASP A 55 -15.73 11.69 -4.40
N LEU A 56 -16.13 10.67 -5.15
CA LEU A 56 -16.99 10.82 -6.31
C LEU A 56 -18.38 11.39 -5.96
N LYS A 57 -18.97 10.94 -4.85
CA LYS A 57 -20.34 11.35 -4.45
C LYS A 57 -20.39 12.81 -3.98
N ALA A 58 -19.33 13.30 -3.32
CA ALA A 58 -19.24 14.69 -2.91
C ALA A 58 -18.96 15.62 -4.10
N ALA A 59 -18.11 15.17 -5.05
CA ALA A 59 -17.82 15.93 -6.27
C ALA A 59 -19.10 16.18 -7.08
N LEU A 60 -19.91 15.13 -7.29
CA LEU A 60 -21.12 15.22 -8.12
C LEU A 60 -22.13 16.27 -7.62
N ARG A 61 -22.22 16.49 -6.30
CA ARG A 61 -23.16 17.48 -5.73
C ARG A 61 -22.63 18.91 -5.76
N ALA A 62 -21.32 19.08 -5.80
CA ALA A 62 -20.67 20.38 -5.88
C ALA A 62 -20.53 20.88 -7.35
N GLU A 63 -20.70 19.97 -8.31
CA GLU A 63 -20.69 20.28 -9.74
C GLU A 63 -22.04 20.83 -10.26
N GLU A 64 -23.13 20.73 -9.50
CA GLU A 64 -24.42 21.31 -9.87
C GLU A 64 -24.31 22.84 -9.94
N GLY A 65 -24.34 23.39 -11.16
CA GLY A 65 -24.26 24.83 -11.43
C GLY A 65 -22.89 25.33 -11.90
N LEU A 66 -21.89 24.46 -12.04
CA LEU A 66 -20.60 24.78 -12.66
C LEU A 66 -20.56 24.34 -14.12
N ASP A 67 -19.88 25.11 -14.98
CA ASP A 67 -19.64 24.68 -16.36
C ASP A 67 -18.59 23.55 -16.37
N PRO A 68 -18.89 22.36 -16.95
CA PRO A 68 -17.92 21.29 -17.07
C PRO A 68 -16.65 21.69 -17.83
N ARG A 69 -16.74 22.65 -18.76
CA ARG A 69 -15.59 23.18 -19.50
C ARG A 69 -14.64 23.94 -18.59
N ASP A 70 -15.16 24.69 -17.64
CA ASP A 70 -14.35 25.46 -16.69
C ASP A 70 -13.60 24.52 -15.74
N ILE A 71 -14.27 23.47 -15.27
CA ILE A 71 -13.66 22.42 -14.45
C ILE A 71 -12.50 21.75 -15.22
N GLU A 72 -12.72 21.35 -16.48
CA GLU A 72 -11.68 20.73 -17.31
C GLU A 72 -10.50 21.67 -17.57
N LEU A 73 -10.78 22.96 -17.77
CA LEU A 73 -9.78 23.98 -18.03
C LEU A 73 -8.89 24.19 -16.80
N VAL A 74 -9.48 24.27 -15.60
CA VAL A 74 -8.76 24.38 -14.33
C VAL A 74 -7.95 23.11 -14.04
N MET A 75 -8.53 21.92 -14.26
CA MET A 75 -7.82 20.65 -14.08
C MET A 75 -6.58 20.55 -14.98
N SER A 76 -6.70 20.96 -16.24
CA SER A 76 -5.65 20.82 -17.25
C SER A 76 -4.51 21.83 -17.04
N GLN A 77 -4.83 23.05 -16.60
CA GLN A 77 -3.81 24.07 -16.35
C GLN A 77 -3.13 23.88 -14.99
N ALA A 78 -3.88 23.55 -13.95
CA ALA A 78 -3.37 23.44 -12.58
C ALA A 78 -2.93 22.03 -12.15
N ASP A 79 -2.93 21.06 -13.07
CA ASP A 79 -2.65 19.64 -12.81
C ASP A 79 -3.31 19.14 -11.51
N CYS A 80 -4.61 19.44 -11.38
CA CYS A 80 -5.34 19.21 -10.14
C CYS A 80 -6.49 18.23 -10.33
N SER A 81 -6.87 17.55 -9.25
CA SER A 81 -8.04 16.66 -9.29
C SER A 81 -9.33 17.45 -9.51
N ARG A 82 -10.32 16.86 -10.17
CA ARG A 82 -11.65 17.44 -10.42
C ARG A 82 -12.26 18.13 -9.20
N LYS A 83 -12.13 17.52 -8.02
CA LYS A 83 -12.59 18.10 -6.76
C LYS A 83 -11.94 19.42 -6.38
N ARG A 84 -10.62 19.53 -6.58
CA ARG A 84 -9.86 20.76 -6.30
C ARG A 84 -10.26 21.85 -7.28
N ALA A 85 -10.46 21.51 -8.55
CA ALA A 85 -10.97 22.43 -9.55
C ALA A 85 -12.37 22.95 -9.20
N VAL A 86 -13.30 22.04 -8.85
CA VAL A 86 -14.67 22.39 -8.42
C VAL A 86 -14.66 23.27 -7.17
N HIS A 87 -13.84 22.94 -6.17
CA HIS A 87 -13.70 23.75 -4.96
C HIS A 87 -13.17 25.14 -5.25
N ALA A 88 -12.11 25.25 -6.07
CA ALA A 88 -11.53 26.54 -6.44
C ALA A 88 -12.54 27.40 -7.21
N LEU A 89 -13.32 26.82 -8.13
CA LEU A 89 -14.37 27.55 -8.83
C LEU A 89 -15.48 28.02 -7.87
N LEU A 90 -15.86 27.23 -6.86
CA LEU A 90 -16.85 27.65 -5.87
C LEU A 90 -16.34 28.75 -4.94
N GLU A 91 -15.07 28.69 -4.52
CA GLU A 91 -14.45 29.70 -3.65
C GLU A 91 -14.23 31.05 -4.34
N HIS A 92 -14.11 31.03 -5.66
CA HIS A 92 -13.86 32.21 -6.48
C HIS A 92 -15.07 32.61 -7.34
N ASP A 93 -16.30 32.27 -6.91
CA ASP A 93 -17.54 32.68 -7.58
C ASP A 93 -17.57 32.36 -9.10
N GLN A 94 -17.03 31.20 -9.46
CA GLN A 94 -16.88 30.69 -10.83
C GLN A 94 -15.90 31.50 -11.71
N ASP A 95 -15.09 32.38 -11.12
CA ASP A 95 -14.00 33.06 -11.82
C ASP A 95 -12.85 32.08 -12.08
N ILE A 96 -12.76 31.62 -13.33
CA ILE A 96 -11.77 30.66 -13.79
C ILE A 96 -10.35 31.16 -13.58
N VAL A 97 -10.08 32.45 -13.81
CA VAL A 97 -8.72 33.00 -13.74
C VAL A 97 -8.28 33.04 -12.29
N ASN A 98 -9.13 33.54 -11.40
CA ASN A 98 -8.86 33.55 -9.96
C ASN A 98 -8.78 32.12 -9.38
N ALA A 99 -9.64 31.20 -9.82
CA ALA A 99 -9.59 29.80 -9.41
C ALA A 99 -8.27 29.13 -9.80
N ILE A 100 -7.76 29.34 -11.03
CA ILE A 100 -6.47 28.80 -11.46
C ILE A 100 -5.33 29.41 -10.65
N MET A 101 -5.33 30.74 -10.46
CA MET A 101 -4.29 31.42 -9.70
C MET A 101 -4.27 31.00 -8.22
N GLY A 102 -5.44 30.80 -7.61
CA GLY A 102 -5.59 30.36 -6.22
C GLY A 102 -5.09 28.94 -5.95
N LEU A 103 -4.89 28.11 -6.99
CA LEU A 103 -4.38 26.74 -6.83
C LEU A 103 -2.86 26.65 -6.65
N TYR A 104 -2.11 27.74 -6.91
CA TYR A 104 -0.65 27.79 -6.81
C TYR A 104 -0.12 28.61 -5.62
N ASN A 105 -1.01 29.33 -4.92
CA ASN A 105 -0.69 30.08 -3.69
C ASN A 105 -1.02 29.25 -2.44
#